data_AF-A0A2K2H5Z2-F1
#
_entry.id   AF-A0A2K2H5Z2-F1
#
_cell.length_a   1.000
_cell.length_b   1.000
_cell.length_c   1.000
_cell.angle_alpha   90.00
_cell.angle_beta   90.00
_cell.angle_gamma   90.00
#
_symmetry.space_group_name_H-M   'P 1'
#
loop_
_entity.id
_entity.type
_entity.pdbx_description
1 polymer ?
#
loop_
_entity_poly.entity_id
_entity_poly.type
_entity_poly.pdbx_seq_one_letter_code
_entity_poly.pdbx_strand_id
1 'polypeptide(L)'
;MTPADRYDTTHYPEDQYEPGSNGTVLKNLPGIRNREDLERVEEVQFELLMEEAIARFDSDHRFTTQDILWLHKFWLGEIFVASPGK
;
A
#
# COMPACT_ATOMS: atom_id res chain seq x y z
N MET A 1 28.82 10.63 1.34
CA MET A 1 27.61 9.90 0.93
C MET A 1 27.96 8.42 0.95
N THR A 2 27.64 7.76 2.06
CA THR A 2 27.78 6.31 2.14
C THR A 2 26.62 5.67 1.38
N PRO A 3 26.70 4.40 0.95
CA PRO A 3 25.57 3.73 0.28
C PRO A 3 24.25 3.79 1.06
N ALA A 4 24.32 3.93 2.40
CA ALA A 4 23.16 4.06 3.28
C ALA A 4 22.41 5.40 3.10
N ASP A 5 23.11 6.50 2.80
CA ASP A 5 22.48 7.82 2.60
C ASP A 5 21.58 7.87 1.35
N ARG A 6 21.80 6.98 0.37
CA ARG A 6 21.05 7.01 -0.90
C ARG A 6 19.62 6.47 -0.77
N TYR A 7 19.39 5.57 0.19
CA TYR A 7 18.12 4.89 0.40
C TYR A 7 17.49 5.25 1.75
N ASP A 8 17.91 6.36 2.36
CA ASP A 8 17.22 6.92 3.52
C ASP A 8 15.81 7.38 3.10
N THR A 9 14.82 6.69 3.66
CA THR A 9 13.40 6.93 3.43
C THR A 9 12.68 7.39 4.70
N THR A 10 13.41 7.65 5.78
CA THR A 10 12.84 7.90 7.12
C THR A 10 11.94 9.14 7.18
N HIS A 11 12.07 10.05 6.21
CA HIS A 11 11.23 11.24 6.07
C HIS A 11 9.88 10.96 5.39
N TYR A 12 9.67 9.78 4.79
CA TYR A 12 8.39 9.39 4.19
C TYR A 12 7.46 8.74 5.21
N PRO A 13 6.15 9.04 5.19
CA PRO A 13 5.16 8.35 6.02
C PRO A 13 5.16 6.83 5.86
N GLU A 14 5.47 6.33 4.66
CA GLU A 14 5.50 4.91 4.32
C GLU A 14 6.64 4.14 5.01
N ASP A 15 7.66 4.84 5.53
CA ASP A 15 8.76 4.27 6.31
C ASP A 15 8.58 4.49 7.82
N GLN A 16 7.40 4.94 8.24
CA GLN A 16 7.05 5.13 9.64
C GLN A 16 6.17 4.00 10.14
N TYR A 17 6.29 3.68 11.43
CA TYR A 17 5.44 2.70 12.11
C TYR A 17 4.29 3.37 12.85
N GLU A 18 3.16 2.67 12.95
CA GLU A 18 2.02 3.12 13.73
C GLU A 18 2.39 3.15 15.23
N PRO A 19 2.16 4.26 15.96
CA PRO A 19 2.44 4.34 17.39
C PRO A 19 1.73 3.24 18.18
N GLY A 20 2.49 2.51 19.00
CA GLY A 20 1.97 1.39 19.80
C GLY A 20 1.94 0.04 19.07
N SER A 21 2.46 -0.04 17.84
CA SER A 21 2.64 -1.30 17.10
C SER A 21 3.96 -2.03 17.39
N ASN A 22 4.83 -1.48 18.24
CA ASN A 22 6.20 -1.99 18.49
C ASN A 22 7.05 -2.12 17.21
N GLY A 23 6.82 -1.27 16.21
CA GLY A 23 7.56 -1.31 14.94
C GLY A 23 7.15 -2.47 14.03
N THR A 24 5.96 -3.04 14.23
CA THR A 24 5.51 -4.23 13.48
C THR A 24 4.45 -3.92 12.44
N VAL A 25 3.86 -2.71 12.49
CA VAL A 25 2.79 -2.24 11.61
C VAL A 25 3.16 -0.86 11.08
N LEU A 26 3.13 -0.70 9.75
CA LEU A 26 3.36 0.59 9.10
C LEU A 26 2.26 1.58 9.46
N LYS A 27 2.61 2.86 9.48
CA LYS A 27 1.66 3.94 9.72
C LYS A 27 0.54 3.89 8.68
N ASN A 28 -0.69 3.84 9.14
CA ASN A 28 -1.86 3.60 8.30
C ASN A 28 -3.00 4.56 8.65
N LEU A 29 -3.88 4.83 7.69
CA LEU A 29 -5.03 5.73 7.84
C LEU A 29 -6.00 5.27 8.94
N PRO A 30 -6.32 3.97 9.10
CA PRO A 30 -7.22 3.50 10.16
C PRO A 30 -6.63 3.54 11.57
N GLY A 31 -5.32 3.73 11.74
CA GLY A 31 -4.64 3.70 13.04
C GLY A 31 -4.56 2.31 13.67
N ILE A 32 -4.57 1.24 12.86
CA ILE A 32 -4.47 -0.14 13.31
C ILE A 32 -3.04 -0.43 13.77
N ARG A 33 -2.91 -1.03 14.96
CA ARG A 33 -1.62 -1.30 15.62
C ARG A 33 -1.25 -2.76 15.67
N ASN A 34 -2.22 -3.64 15.45
CA ASN A 34 -2.02 -5.08 15.42
C ASN A 34 -1.84 -5.53 13.96
N ARG A 35 -0.82 -6.35 13.73
CA ARG A 35 -0.46 -6.81 12.38
C ARG A 35 -1.59 -7.62 11.73
N GLU A 36 -2.14 -8.59 12.45
CA GLU A 36 -3.19 -9.48 11.92
C GLU A 36 -4.46 -8.69 11.59
N ASP A 37 -4.78 -7.65 12.37
CA ASP A 37 -5.91 -6.78 12.08
C ASP A 37 -5.69 -5.99 10.77
N LEU A 38 -4.48 -5.49 10.53
CA LEU A 38 -4.17 -4.77 9.29
C LEU A 38 -4.16 -5.72 8.09
N GLU A 39 -3.54 -6.89 8.23
CA GLU A 39 -3.53 -7.93 7.20
C GLU A 39 -4.95 -8.33 6.78
N ARG A 40 -5.88 -8.48 7.73
CA ARG A 40 -7.29 -8.76 7.40
C ARG A 40 -7.96 -7.62 6.62
N VAL A 41 -7.64 -6.36 6.92
CA VAL A 41 -8.16 -5.22 6.16
C VAL A 41 -7.59 -5.19 4.75
N GLU A 42 -6.27 -5.43 4.59
CA GLU A 42 -5.62 -5.54 3.29
C GLU A 42 -6.17 -6.68 2.45
N GLU A 43 -6.44 -7.85 3.06
CA GLU A 43 -7.00 -9.02 2.38
C GLU A 43 -8.40 -8.73 1.83
N VAL A 44 -9.28 -8.12 2.64
CA VAL A 44 -10.63 -7.73 2.17
C VAL A 44 -10.56 -6.75 1.00
N GLN A 45 -9.65 -5.76 1.04
CA GLN A 45 -9.48 -4.84 -0.09
C GLN A 45 -8.89 -5.54 -1.32
N PHE A 46 -8.02 -6.52 -1.12
CA PHE A 46 -7.45 -7.30 -2.21
C PHE A 46 -8.50 -8.18 -2.90
N GLU A 47 -9.39 -8.81 -2.15
CA GLU A 47 -10.51 -9.58 -2.70
C GLU A 47 -11.40 -8.69 -3.60
N LEU A 48 -11.78 -7.51 -3.10
CA LEU A 48 -12.55 -6.53 -3.88
C LEU A 48 -11.80 -6.06 -5.14
N LEU A 49 -10.48 -5.82 -5.02
CA LEU A 49 -9.65 -5.50 -6.17
C LEU A 49 -9.69 -6.61 -7.22
N MET A 50 -9.55 -7.87 -6.78
CA MET A 50 -9.52 -9.01 -7.69
C MET A 50 -10.84 -9.16 -8.45
N GLU A 51 -11.97 -9.01 -7.77
CA GLU A 51 -13.29 -9.00 -8.42
C GLU A 51 -13.40 -7.90 -9.49
N GLU A 52 -13.01 -6.67 -9.16
CA GLU A 52 -13.04 -5.54 -10.09
C GLU A 52 -12.05 -5.72 -11.25
N ALA A 53 -10.83 -6.22 -10.97
CA ALA A 53 -9.80 -6.44 -11.98
C ALA A 53 -10.21 -7.50 -13.00
N ILE A 54 -10.86 -8.58 -12.55
CA ILE A 54 -11.40 -9.62 -13.43
C ILE A 54 -12.53 -9.07 -14.31
N ALA A 55 -13.39 -8.20 -13.78
CA ALA A 55 -14.44 -7.55 -14.56
C ALA A 55 -13.89 -6.52 -15.56
N ARG A 56 -12.78 -5.86 -15.20
CA ARG A 56 -12.19 -4.74 -15.95
C ARG A 56 -11.28 -5.18 -17.09
N PHE A 57 -10.47 -6.20 -16.89
CA PHE A 57 -9.42 -6.60 -17.82
C PHE A 57 -9.74 -7.95 -18.47
N ASP A 58 -9.66 -7.98 -19.80
CA ASP A 58 -9.76 -9.23 -20.56
C ASP A 58 -8.40 -9.92 -20.72
N SER A 59 -8.40 -11.11 -21.32
CA SER A 59 -7.19 -11.91 -21.54
C SER A 59 -6.20 -11.31 -22.55
N ASP A 60 -6.66 -10.38 -23.39
CA ASP A 60 -5.85 -9.71 -24.40
C ASP A 60 -5.30 -8.37 -23.92
N HIS A 61 -5.75 -7.89 -22.74
CA HIS A 61 -5.28 -6.65 -22.13
C HIS A 61 -3.76 -6.63 -21.98
N ARG A 62 -3.16 -5.47 -22.22
CA ARG A 62 -1.73 -5.22 -22.01
C ARG A 62 -1.59 -4.24 -20.87
N PHE A 63 -1.15 -4.75 -19.72
CA PHE A 63 -0.95 -3.94 -18.53
C PHE A 63 0.05 -2.81 -18.78
N THR A 64 -0.36 -1.61 -18.37
CA THR A 64 0.41 -0.38 -18.41
C THR A 64 0.79 0.06 -17.00
N THR A 65 1.71 1.02 -16.90
CA THR A 65 1.98 1.70 -15.62
C THR A 65 0.72 2.29 -14.99
N GLN A 66 -0.21 2.80 -15.80
CA GLN A 66 -1.45 3.38 -15.30
C GLN A 66 -2.35 2.31 -14.66
N ASP A 67 -2.36 1.09 -15.19
CA ASP A 67 -3.10 -0.03 -14.61
C ASP A 67 -2.49 -0.44 -13.27
N ILE A 68 -1.17 -0.54 -13.18
CA ILE A 68 -0.48 -0.90 -11.93
C ILE A 68 -0.71 0.17 -10.85
N LEU A 69 -0.64 1.46 -11.21
CA LEU A 69 -0.96 2.55 -10.28
C LEU A 69 -2.42 2.49 -9.83
N TRP A 70 -3.34 2.15 -10.74
CA TRP A 70 -4.74 1.99 -10.40
C TRP A 70 -4.96 0.80 -9.46
N LEU A 71 -4.36 -0.37 -9.75
CA LEU A 71 -4.44 -1.57 -8.89
C LEU A 71 -3.93 -1.24 -7.47
N HIS A 72 -2.76 -0.62 -7.39
CA HIS A 72 -2.15 -0.26 -6.11
C HIS A 72 -2.99 0.76 -5.33
N LYS A 73 -3.53 1.77 -6.02
CA LYS A 73 -4.39 2.77 -5.38
C LYS A 73 -5.72 2.17 -4.92
N PHE A 74 -6.31 1.26 -5.71
CA PHE A 74 -7.55 0.59 -5.34
C PHE A 74 -7.35 -0.27 -4.10
N TRP A 75 -6.29 -1.09 -4.08
CA TRP A 75 -6.01 -1.98 -2.95
C TRP A 75 -5.64 -1.23 -1.68
N LEU A 76 -4.72 -0.26 -1.77
CA LEU A 76 -4.03 0.29 -0.61
C LEU A 76 -4.39 1.75 -0.30
N GLY A 77 -5.15 2.42 -1.17
CA GLY A 77 -5.38 3.87 -1.06
C GLY A 77 -6.18 4.32 0.16
N GLU A 78 -7.02 3.43 0.71
CA GLU A 78 -7.78 3.68 1.94
C GLU A 78 -7.04 3.20 3.21
N ILE A 79 -5.90 2.50 3.03
CA ILE A 79 -5.11 1.93 4.12
C ILE A 79 -3.87 2.78 4.38
N PHE A 80 -3.18 3.21 3.33
CA PHE A 80 -1.94 3.97 3.43
C PHE A 80 -2.05 5.33 2.76
N VAL A 81 -1.38 6.33 3.35
CA VAL A 81 -1.24 7.63 2.72
C VAL A 81 -0.34 7.47 1.49
N ALA A 82 -0.84 7.79 0.32
CA ALA A 82 0.03 7.97 -0.83
C ALA A 82 0.92 9.20 -0.59
N SER A 83 2.24 9.04 -0.62
CA SER A 83 3.15 10.18 -0.63
C SER A 83 2.72 11.17 -1.71
N PRO A 84 2.60 12.47 -1.40
CA PRO A 84 2.42 13.47 -2.43
C PRO A 84 3.62 13.35 -3.37
N GLY A 85 3.33 12.96 -4.61
CA GLY A 85 4.34 12.54 -5.59
C GLY A 85 5.50 13.54 -5.69
N LYS A 86 6.70 13.00 -5.88
CA LYS A 86 7.83 13.76 -6.42
C LYS A 86 7.51 14.31 -7.80
#